data_AF-A0A0P9MXI7-F1
#
_entry.id   AF-A0A0P9MXI7-F1
#
_cell.length_a   1.000
_cell.length_b   1.000
_cell.length_c   1.000
_cell.angle_alpha   90.00
_cell.angle_beta   90.00
_cell.angle_gamma   90.00
#
_symmetry.space_group_name_H-M   'P 1'
#
loop_
_entity.id
_entity.type
_entity.pdbx_description
1 polymer ?
#
loop_
_entity_poly.entity_id
_entity_poly.type
_entity_poly.pdbx_seq_one_letter_code
_entity_poly.pdbx_strand_id
1 'polypeptide(L)'
;MTQGSVMSIESSSSESSPNADALHLNSSEVRVLGCLIEKQATNPETYPLTLNALVLACNQKTSRDPVMNLTPGQVGQSLRALEGRGLTRLVMGSRADRWEHRVDKAVELVPAQVILTGLLLLRGPQTVSELLTRSHRMHDFEDSEQLIHQLERLIARGLAMLVPRQPGQREDRYMHLLGDP
;
A
#
# COMPACT_ATOMS: atom_id res chain seq x y z
N MET A 1 -26.53 -19.94 -57.38
CA MET A 1 -27.21 -20.05 -56.07
C MET A 1 -26.90 -21.41 -55.50
N THR A 2 -25.88 -21.52 -54.64
CA THR A 2 -25.63 -22.69 -53.77
C THR A 2 -24.44 -22.39 -52.86
N GLN A 3 -24.71 -22.42 -51.54
CA GLN A 3 -23.88 -22.83 -50.39
C GLN A 3 -22.39 -22.38 -50.36
N GLY A 4 -21.89 -21.72 -49.32
CA GLY A 4 -22.10 -21.99 -47.90
C GLY A 4 -20.84 -22.65 -47.34
N SER A 5 -19.97 -21.88 -46.68
CA SER A 5 -19.07 -22.39 -45.64
C SER A 5 -18.59 -21.22 -44.79
N VAL A 6 -19.22 -21.09 -43.64
CA VAL A 6 -18.86 -20.19 -42.55
C VAL A 6 -17.66 -20.83 -41.85
N MET A 7 -16.50 -20.18 -41.87
CA MET A 7 -15.39 -20.50 -40.98
C MET A 7 -15.33 -19.38 -39.94
N SER A 8 -15.99 -19.63 -38.82
CA SER A 8 -15.87 -18.86 -37.59
C SER A 8 -14.43 -18.98 -37.09
N ILE A 9 -13.67 -17.89 -37.14
CA ILE A 9 -12.43 -17.78 -36.37
C ILE A 9 -12.85 -17.23 -35.02
N GLU A 10 -12.76 -18.11 -34.02
CA GLU A 10 -13.03 -17.82 -32.62
C GLU A 10 -12.21 -16.62 -32.16
N SER A 11 -12.91 -15.62 -31.67
CA SER A 11 -12.37 -14.48 -30.94
C SER A 11 -11.66 -15.01 -29.70
N SER A 12 -10.33 -15.13 -29.78
CA SER A 12 -9.44 -15.38 -28.64
C SER A 12 -9.81 -14.44 -27.50
N SER A 13 -10.49 -15.01 -26.50
CA SER A 13 -10.88 -14.34 -25.29
C SER A 13 -9.61 -13.99 -24.53
N SER A 14 -9.30 -12.70 -24.43
CA SER A 14 -8.24 -12.21 -23.56
C SER A 14 -8.49 -12.72 -22.15
N GLU A 15 -7.62 -13.61 -21.67
CA GLU A 15 -7.57 -14.04 -20.27
C GLU A 15 -7.33 -12.80 -19.42
N SER A 16 -8.41 -12.23 -18.88
CA SER A 16 -8.33 -11.28 -17.78
C SER A 16 -7.80 -12.07 -16.59
N SER A 17 -6.47 -12.01 -16.38
CA SER A 17 -5.90 -12.24 -15.05
C SER A 17 -6.75 -11.44 -14.07
N PRO A 18 -7.10 -11.98 -12.89
CA PRO A 18 -7.86 -11.23 -11.91
C PRO A 18 -6.99 -10.04 -11.51
N ASN A 19 -7.20 -8.91 -12.16
CA ASN A 19 -6.70 -7.62 -11.74
C ASN A 19 -7.14 -7.54 -10.29
N ALA A 20 -6.20 -7.35 -9.37
CA ALA A 20 -6.56 -6.71 -8.13
C ALA A 20 -7.29 -5.43 -8.58
N ASP A 21 -8.62 -5.41 -8.47
CA ASP A 21 -9.41 -4.20 -8.67
C ASP A 21 -8.71 -3.18 -7.79
N ALA A 22 -7.95 -2.29 -8.43
CA ALA A 22 -6.99 -1.47 -7.73
C ALA A 22 -7.76 -0.77 -6.63
N LEU A 23 -7.25 -0.85 -5.40
CA LEU A 23 -8.02 -0.42 -4.23
C LEU A 23 -8.40 1.06 -4.29
N HIS A 24 -7.97 1.82 -5.32
CA HIS A 24 -8.34 3.20 -5.68
C HIS A 24 -8.54 4.03 -4.41
N LEU A 25 -7.47 4.07 -3.63
CA LEU A 25 -7.43 4.77 -2.37
C LEU A 25 -7.06 6.23 -2.64
N ASN A 26 -7.83 7.15 -2.07
CA ASN A 26 -7.47 8.56 -2.14
C ASN A 26 -6.23 8.84 -1.28
N SER A 27 -5.64 10.02 -1.46
CA SER A 27 -4.40 10.40 -0.76
C SER A 27 -4.47 10.36 0.77
N SER A 28 -5.64 10.62 1.36
CA SER A 28 -5.83 10.55 2.82
C SER A 28 -5.94 9.11 3.31
N GLU A 29 -6.60 8.24 2.56
CA GLU A 29 -6.71 6.80 2.83
C GLU A 29 -5.34 6.11 2.75
N VAL A 30 -4.58 6.40 1.68
CA VAL A 30 -3.18 5.97 1.50
C VAL A 30 -2.33 6.36 2.71
N ARG A 31 -2.42 7.64 3.12
CA ARG A 31 -1.69 8.16 4.28
C ARG A 31 -2.05 7.44 5.56
N VAL A 32 -3.36 7.24 5.81
CA VAL A 32 -3.85 6.57 7.01
C VAL A 32 -3.35 5.13 7.10
N LEU A 33 -3.47 4.35 6.03
CA LEU A 33 -2.98 2.97 6.01
C LEU A 33 -1.47 2.90 6.23
N GLY A 34 -0.70 3.73 5.53
CA GLY A 34 0.75 3.80 5.70
C GLY A 34 1.16 4.11 7.15
N CYS A 35 0.44 5.01 7.82
CA CYS A 35 0.71 5.35 9.22
C CYS A 35 0.39 4.21 10.18
N LEU A 36 -0.71 3.48 9.95
CA LEU A 36 -1.05 2.31 10.77
C LEU A 36 0.01 1.20 10.64
N ILE A 37 0.44 0.90 9.41
CA ILE A 37 1.52 -0.07 9.14
C ILE A 37 2.82 0.36 9.83
N GLU A 38 3.23 1.61 9.64
CA GLU A 38 4.45 2.14 10.26
C GLU A 38 4.41 2.00 11.78
N LYS A 39 3.34 2.45 12.43
CA LYS A 39 3.26 2.44 13.89
C LYS A 39 3.06 1.05 14.48
N GLN A 40 2.43 0.12 13.77
CA GLN A 40 2.42 -1.28 14.21
C GLN A 40 3.85 -1.82 14.32
N ALA A 41 4.70 -1.52 13.34
CA ALA A 41 6.06 -2.03 13.29
C ALA A 41 7.02 -1.29 14.24
N THR A 42 6.95 0.04 14.32
CA THR A 42 7.92 0.84 15.07
C THR A 42 7.52 1.13 16.51
N ASN A 43 6.22 1.06 16.83
CA ASN A 43 5.67 1.44 18.14
C ASN A 43 4.54 0.48 18.59
N PRO A 44 4.82 -0.84 18.67
CA PRO A 44 3.82 -1.85 19.00
C PRO A 44 3.13 -1.61 20.36
N GLU A 45 3.81 -0.95 21.30
CA GLU A 45 3.28 -0.58 22.61
C GLU A 45 2.13 0.45 22.56
N THR A 46 2.08 1.25 21.49
CA THR A 46 1.04 2.27 21.29
C THR A 46 -0.07 1.82 20.34
N TYR A 47 0.16 0.72 19.62
CA TYR A 47 -0.75 0.14 18.65
C TYR A 47 -1.77 -0.81 19.33
N PRO A 48 -3.05 -0.85 18.89
CA PRO A 48 -3.69 -0.08 17.82
C PRO A 48 -3.87 1.40 18.17
N LEU A 49 -3.87 2.28 17.16
CA LEU A 49 -3.83 3.73 17.38
C LEU A 49 -5.20 4.34 17.67
N THR A 50 -5.27 5.33 18.56
CA THR A 50 -6.45 6.19 18.66
C THR A 50 -6.52 7.15 17.47
N LEU A 51 -7.69 7.75 17.21
CA LEU A 51 -7.85 8.75 16.15
C LEU A 51 -6.84 9.90 16.28
N ASN A 52 -6.64 10.43 17.49
CA ASN A 52 -5.70 11.53 17.73
C ASN A 52 -4.24 11.13 17.45
N ALA A 53 -3.83 9.93 17.87
CA ALA A 53 -2.49 9.43 17.59
C ALA A 53 -2.27 9.25 16.09
N LEU A 54 -3.29 8.78 15.37
CA LEU A 54 -3.24 8.62 13.92
C LEU A 54 -3.17 9.97 13.19
N VAL A 55 -3.93 10.99 13.60
CA VAL A 55 -3.83 12.36 13.03
C VAL A 55 -2.41 12.89 13.17
N LEU A 56 -1.79 12.73 14.35
CA LEU A 56 -0.41 13.12 14.57
C LEU A 56 0.56 12.34 13.68
N ALA A 57 0.34 11.04 13.48
CA ALA A 57 1.13 10.21 12.58
C ALA A 57 1.00 10.63 11.11
N CYS A 58 -0.21 10.98 10.65
CA CYS A 58 -0.46 11.42 9.28
C CYS A 58 0.27 12.72 8.93
N ASN A 59 0.41 13.62 9.92
CA ASN A 59 0.92 14.98 9.76
C ASN A 59 2.39 15.13 10.20
N GLN A 60 3.13 14.03 10.38
CA GLN A 60 4.56 14.09 10.71
C GLN A 60 5.36 14.82 9.62
N LYS A 61 6.33 15.64 10.03
CA LYS A 61 7.23 16.35 9.10
C LYS A 61 8.31 15.44 8.50
N THR A 62 8.58 14.32 9.15
CA THR A 62 9.56 13.33 8.71
C THR A 62 8.84 12.07 8.30
N SER A 63 9.48 11.30 7.42
CA SER A 63 8.91 10.06 6.89
C SER A 63 7.59 10.18 6.14
N ARG A 64 7.28 11.38 5.64
CA ARG A 64 6.10 11.66 4.82
C ARG A 64 6.54 12.39 3.56
N ASP A 65 6.04 11.94 2.42
CA ASP A 65 6.12 12.66 1.16
C ASP A 65 4.78 12.48 0.42
N PRO A 66 3.98 13.54 0.22
CA PRO A 66 4.18 14.90 0.73
C PRO A 66 3.86 15.04 2.22
N VAL A 67 4.38 16.07 2.88
CA VAL A 67 3.89 16.44 4.22
C VAL A 67 2.44 16.92 4.10
N MET A 68 1.55 16.38 4.96
CA MET A 68 0.13 16.73 4.96
C MET A 68 -0.28 17.43 6.26
N ASN A 69 -1.46 18.05 6.24
CA ASN A 69 -2.10 18.62 7.41
C ASN A 69 -3.59 18.19 7.45
N LEU A 70 -3.80 16.89 7.66
CA LEU A 70 -5.13 16.30 7.74
C LEU A 70 -5.81 16.67 9.06
N THR A 71 -7.08 17.05 8.98
CA THR A 71 -7.93 17.28 10.16
C THR A 71 -8.42 15.95 10.76
N PRO A 72 -8.85 15.93 12.04
CA PRO A 72 -9.46 14.74 12.64
C PRO A 72 -10.68 14.22 11.86
N GLY A 73 -11.48 15.11 11.27
CA GLY A 73 -12.63 14.73 10.45
C GLY A 73 -12.22 13.97 9.18
N GLN A 74 -11.19 14.44 8.46
CA GLN A 74 -10.68 13.78 7.25
C GLN A 74 -10.09 12.40 7.56
N VAL A 75 -9.33 12.28 8.66
CA VAL A 75 -8.77 10.99 9.10
C VAL A 75 -9.89 10.04 9.53
N GLY A 76 -10.88 10.52 10.28
CA GLY A 76 -12.03 9.72 10.69
C GLY A 76 -12.88 9.22 9.52
N GLN A 77 -13.12 10.07 8.52
CA GLN A 77 -13.82 9.69 7.30
C GLN A 77 -13.04 8.62 6.51
N SER A 78 -11.72 8.79 6.37
CA SER A 78 -10.85 7.82 5.70
C SER A 78 -10.86 6.48 6.42
N LEU A 79 -10.81 6.46 7.76
CA LEU A 79 -10.89 5.24 8.55
C LEU A 79 -12.20 4.47 8.32
N ARG A 80 -13.33 5.18 8.25
CA ARG A 80 -14.64 4.56 7.97
C ARG A 80 -14.72 3.99 6.56
N ALA A 81 -14.19 4.72 5.56
CA ALA A 81 -14.13 4.23 4.18
C ALA A 81 -13.26 2.97 4.06
N LEU A 82 -12.09 2.98 4.71
CA LEU A 82 -11.18 1.83 4.76
C LEU A 82 -11.77 0.63 5.52
N GLU A 83 -12.53 0.88 6.59
CA GLU A 83 -13.23 -0.16 7.36
C GLU A 83 -14.28 -0.86 6.50
N GLY A 84 -15.05 -0.09 5.71
CA GLY A 84 -16.01 -0.64 4.74
C GLY A 84 -15.37 -1.50 3.65
N ARG A 85 -14.08 -1.26 3.35
CA ARG A 85 -13.26 -2.08 2.42
C ARG A 85 -12.50 -3.21 3.12
N GLY A 86 -12.65 -3.38 4.44
CA GLY A 86 -11.95 -4.40 5.22
C GLY A 86 -10.45 -4.16 5.41
N LEU A 87 -9.96 -2.95 5.11
CA LEU A 87 -8.53 -2.58 5.19
C LEU A 87 -8.12 -2.04 6.56
N THR A 88 -9.09 -1.60 7.37
CA THR A 88 -8.93 -1.23 8.77
C THR A 88 -10.01 -1.88 9.61
N ARG A 89 -9.82 -1.89 10.92
CA ARG A 89 -10.81 -2.39 11.88
C ARG A 89 -10.84 -1.53 13.13
N LEU A 90 -12.04 -1.18 13.56
CA LEU A 90 -12.28 -0.59 14.86
C LEU A 90 -12.10 -1.62 15.99
N VAL A 91 -11.25 -1.27 16.96
CA VAL A 91 -11.07 -1.95 18.23
C VAL A 91 -11.68 -1.07 19.31
N MET A 92 -12.90 -1.41 19.73
CA MET A 92 -13.62 -0.67 20.76
C MET A 92 -12.88 -0.82 22.10
N GLY A 93 -12.57 0.32 22.71
CA GLY A 93 -11.92 0.39 24.01
C GLY A 93 -12.80 1.10 25.02
N SER A 94 -12.65 0.77 26.31
CA SER A 94 -13.42 1.41 27.39
C SER A 94 -13.12 2.90 27.55
N ARG A 95 -11.90 3.34 27.20
CA ARG A 95 -11.47 4.75 27.27
C ARG A 95 -11.56 5.49 25.95
N ALA A 96 -11.18 4.81 24.87
CA ALA A 96 -11.14 5.39 23.53
C ALA A 96 -11.11 4.26 22.50
N ASP A 97 -11.78 4.52 21.39
CA ASP A 97 -11.71 3.72 20.18
C ASP A 97 -10.31 3.73 19.58
N ARG A 98 -9.88 2.56 19.12
CA ARG A 98 -8.58 2.35 18.48
C ARG A 98 -8.75 1.68 17.12
N TRP A 99 -7.74 1.82 16.27
CA TRP A 99 -7.79 1.37 14.89
C TRP A 99 -6.55 0.54 14.56
N GLU A 100 -6.79 -0.62 13.96
CA GLU A 100 -5.76 -1.49 13.39
C GLU A 100 -5.90 -1.54 11.87
N HIS A 101 -4.78 -1.68 11.14
CA HIS A 101 -4.84 -2.08 9.74
C HIS A 101 -5.10 -3.58 9.62
N ARG A 102 -5.61 -3.96 8.45
CA ARG A 102 -5.91 -5.34 8.04
C ARG A 102 -5.35 -5.67 6.66
N VAL A 103 -4.44 -4.84 6.16
CA VAL A 103 -3.81 -4.97 4.83
C VAL A 103 -3.20 -6.36 4.62
N ASP A 104 -2.49 -6.88 5.62
CA ASP A 104 -1.95 -8.25 5.64
C ASP A 104 -2.98 -9.32 5.25
N LYS A 105 -4.21 -9.21 5.78
CA LYS A 105 -5.29 -10.18 5.52
C LYS A 105 -6.11 -9.83 4.29
N ALA A 106 -6.37 -8.54 4.06
CA ALA A 106 -7.21 -8.07 2.97
C ALA A 106 -6.55 -8.30 1.60
N VAL A 107 -5.22 -8.19 1.53
CA VAL A 107 -4.44 -8.43 0.30
C VAL A 107 -3.42 -9.56 0.47
N GLU A 108 -3.57 -10.41 1.49
CA GLU A 108 -2.75 -11.62 1.71
C GLU A 108 -1.24 -11.36 1.58
N LEU A 109 -0.71 -10.42 2.36
CA LEU A 109 0.69 -10.03 2.32
C LEU A 109 1.47 -10.62 3.48
N VAL A 110 2.68 -11.10 3.19
CA VAL A 110 3.65 -11.49 4.23
C VAL A 110 4.22 -10.24 4.92
N PRO A 111 4.77 -10.33 6.15
CA PRO A 111 5.23 -9.17 6.90
C PRO A 111 6.20 -8.25 6.12
N ALA A 112 7.17 -8.83 5.41
CA ALA A 112 8.10 -8.08 4.56
C ALA A 112 7.39 -7.21 3.50
N GLN A 113 6.37 -7.77 2.84
CA GLN A 113 5.58 -7.06 1.82
C GLN A 113 4.73 -5.97 2.45
N VAL A 114 4.12 -6.22 3.63
CA VAL A 114 3.37 -5.20 4.37
C VAL A 114 4.24 -3.98 4.67
N ILE A 115 5.48 -4.20 5.12
CA ILE A 115 6.43 -3.12 5.39
C ILE A 115 6.77 -2.32 4.12
N LEU A 116 7.08 -3.00 3.01
CA LEU A 116 7.38 -2.33 1.75
C LEU A 116 6.18 -1.53 1.23
N THR A 117 4.97 -2.11 1.29
CA THR A 117 3.73 -1.39 0.96
C THR A 117 3.57 -0.15 1.84
N GLY A 118 3.73 -0.26 3.16
CA GLY A 118 3.65 0.88 4.07
C GLY A 118 4.64 1.99 3.73
N LEU A 119 5.89 1.64 3.43
CA LEU A 119 6.90 2.61 3.02
C LEU A 119 6.54 3.32 1.72
N LEU A 120 6.06 2.59 0.71
CA LEU A 120 5.63 3.16 -0.57
C LEU A 120 4.42 4.08 -0.39
N LEU A 121 3.43 3.71 0.44
CA LEU A 121 2.26 4.55 0.74
C LEU A 121 2.65 5.88 1.42
N LEU A 122 3.71 5.88 2.23
CA LEU A 122 4.11 7.06 3.01
C LEU A 122 4.99 8.05 2.25
N ARG A 123 5.75 7.58 1.26
CA ARG A 123 6.79 8.36 0.58
C ARG A 123 6.80 8.25 -0.95
N GLY A 124 5.85 7.53 -1.55
CA GLY A 124 5.77 7.37 -3.00
C GLY A 124 6.96 6.60 -3.61
N PRO A 125 7.41 6.97 -4.83
CA PRO A 125 8.44 6.26 -5.59
C PRO A 125 9.82 6.22 -4.90
N GLN A 126 10.30 5.03 -4.56
CA GLN A 126 11.54 4.85 -3.80
C GLN A 126 12.50 3.84 -4.44
N THR A 127 13.80 4.06 -4.29
CA THR A 127 14.82 3.10 -4.72
C THR A 127 14.97 1.95 -3.72
N VAL A 128 15.64 0.87 -4.14
CA VAL A 128 15.97 -0.27 -3.26
C VAL A 128 16.81 0.18 -2.06
N SER A 129 17.81 1.05 -2.29
CA SER A 129 18.69 1.57 -1.24
C SER A 129 17.92 2.41 -0.20
N GLU A 130 16.96 3.22 -0.67
CA GLU A 130 16.06 3.98 0.20
C GLU A 130 15.15 3.05 1.01
N LEU A 131 14.52 2.06 0.37
CA LEU A 131 13.63 1.12 1.03
C LEU A 131 14.34 0.32 2.12
N LEU A 132 15.53 -0.21 1.83
CA LEU A 132 16.34 -0.99 2.77
C LEU A 132 16.73 -0.15 4.00
N THR A 133 17.18 1.08 3.78
CA THR A 133 17.52 2.01 4.88
C THR A 133 16.30 2.33 5.74
N ARG A 134 15.14 2.54 5.11
CA ARG A 134 13.91 2.99 5.79
C ARG A 134 13.17 1.83 6.49
N SER A 135 13.34 0.60 6.04
CA SER A 135 12.71 -0.59 6.63
C SER A 135 13.44 -1.12 7.86
N HIS A 136 14.69 -0.72 8.12
CA HIS A 136 15.55 -1.31 9.16
C HIS A 136 14.91 -1.39 10.57
N ARG A 137 14.02 -0.45 10.94
CA ARG A 137 13.31 -0.48 12.24
C ARG A 137 11.94 -1.15 12.19
N MET A 138 11.58 -1.73 11.05
CA MET A 138 10.25 -2.28 10.76
C MET A 138 10.33 -3.76 10.36
N HIS A 139 11.32 -4.13 9.56
CA HIS A 139 11.61 -5.49 9.14
C HIS A 139 13.09 -5.61 8.79
N ASP A 140 13.72 -6.70 9.25
CA ASP A 140 15.12 -6.99 8.96
C ASP A 140 15.21 -7.74 7.63
N PHE A 141 15.68 -7.04 6.59
CA PHE A 141 15.98 -7.65 5.30
C PHE A 141 17.44 -8.09 5.30
N GLU A 142 17.70 -9.34 4.95
CA GLU A 142 19.05 -9.89 4.92
C GLU A 142 19.95 -9.14 3.95
N ASP A 143 19.43 -8.83 2.76
CA ASP A 143 20.11 -8.07 1.72
C ASP A 143 19.12 -7.37 0.77
N SER A 144 19.66 -6.67 -0.22
CA SER A 144 18.86 -6.04 -1.28
C SER A 144 18.16 -7.04 -2.19
N GLU A 145 18.68 -8.25 -2.37
CA GLU A 145 18.08 -9.27 -3.23
C GLU A 145 16.77 -9.79 -2.65
N GLN A 146 16.75 -10.05 -1.34
CA GLN A 146 15.54 -10.41 -0.60
C GLN A 146 14.46 -9.32 -0.72
N LEU A 147 14.86 -8.05 -0.62
CA LEU A 147 13.94 -6.92 -0.76
C LEU A 147 13.37 -6.85 -2.18
N ILE A 148 14.23 -6.94 -3.20
CA ILE A 148 13.83 -6.96 -4.61
C ILE A 148 12.87 -8.13 -4.88
N HIS A 149 13.17 -9.33 -4.36
CA HIS A 149 12.29 -10.48 -4.50
C HIS A 149 10.87 -10.21 -3.95
N GLN A 150 10.74 -9.50 -2.83
CA GLN A 150 9.43 -9.12 -2.31
C GLN A 150 8.73 -8.05 -3.17
N LEU A 151 9.48 -7.10 -3.74
CA LEU A 151 8.94 -6.11 -4.69
C LEU A 151 8.43 -6.78 -5.98
N GLU A 152 9.18 -7.73 -6.53
CA GLU A 152 8.75 -8.48 -7.72
C GLU A 152 7.46 -9.25 -7.47
N ARG A 153 7.30 -9.86 -6.28
CA ARG A 153 6.05 -10.50 -5.89
C ARG A 153 4.89 -9.52 -5.75
N LEU A 154 5.13 -8.31 -5.25
CA LEU A 154 4.13 -7.25 -5.21
C LEU A 154 3.75 -6.79 -6.63
N ILE A 155 4.72 -6.67 -7.54
CA ILE A 155 4.50 -6.31 -8.94
C ILE A 155 3.68 -7.39 -9.67
N ALA A 156 4.05 -8.66 -9.51
CA ALA A 156 3.33 -9.78 -10.12
C ALA A 156 1.85 -9.85 -9.69
N ARG A 157 1.52 -9.26 -8.53
CA ARG A 157 0.16 -9.17 -8.01
C ARG A 157 -0.55 -7.86 -8.33
N GLY A 158 0.08 -6.95 -9.09
CA GLY A 158 -0.48 -5.65 -9.41
C GLY A 158 -0.60 -4.70 -8.21
N LEU A 159 0.20 -4.89 -7.16
CA LEU A 159 0.19 -4.06 -5.94
C LEU A 159 1.32 -3.02 -5.92
N ALA A 160 2.33 -3.21 -6.77
CA ALA A 160 3.41 -2.27 -6.99
C ALA A 160 3.81 -2.26 -8.47
N MET A 161 4.60 -1.27 -8.87
CA MET A 161 5.18 -1.18 -10.20
C MET A 161 6.60 -0.65 -10.15
N LEU A 162 7.40 -1.05 -11.13
CA LEU A 162 8.65 -0.38 -11.46
C LEU A 162 8.34 0.91 -12.21
N VAL A 163 8.81 2.04 -11.70
CA VAL A 163 8.59 3.35 -12.31
C VAL A 163 9.53 3.49 -13.52
N PRO A 164 9.02 3.92 -14.70
CA PRO A 164 9.87 4.15 -15.87
C PRO A 164 10.98 5.15 -15.56
N ARG A 165 12.22 4.80 -15.92
CA ARG A 165 13.38 5.65 -15.68
C ARG A 165 13.24 6.98 -16.43
N GLN A 166 13.39 8.08 -15.71
CA GLN A 166 13.55 9.39 -16.32
C GLN A 166 15.01 9.62 -16.74
N PRO A 167 15.27 10.41 -17.80
CA PRO A 167 16.63 10.77 -18.20
C PRO A 167 17.42 11.32 -17.01
N GLY A 168 18.59 10.73 -16.72
CA GLY A 168 19.45 11.11 -15.59
C GLY A 168 19.25 10.31 -14.30
N GLN A 169 18.22 9.47 -14.19
CA GLN A 169 18.08 8.53 -13.07
C GLN A 169 18.86 7.25 -13.33
N ARG A 170 19.73 6.88 -12.39
CA ARG A 170 20.57 5.67 -12.46
C ARG A 170 19.97 4.46 -11.75
N GLU A 171 19.15 4.70 -10.73
CA GLU A 171 18.56 3.65 -9.90
C GLU A 171 17.07 3.45 -10.23
N ASP A 172 16.64 2.20 -10.14
CA ASP A 172 15.25 1.79 -10.27
C ASP A 172 14.42 2.27 -9.08
N ARG A 173 13.22 2.79 -9.36
CA ARG A 173 12.25 3.23 -8.35
C ARG A 173 11.00 2.37 -8.41
N TYR A 174 10.44 2.09 -7.26
CA TYR A 174 9.22 1.31 -7.11
C TYR A 174 8.12 2.17 -6.53
N MET A 175 6.89 1.99 -6.98
CA MET A 175 5.69 2.71 -6.52
C MET A 175 4.56 1.72 -6.23
N HIS A 176 3.67 2.04 -5.28
CA HIS A 176 2.48 1.22 -5.03
C HIS A 176 1.41 1.46 -6.10
N LEU A 177 0.52 0.49 -6.31
CA LEU A 177 -0.64 0.58 -7.19
C LEU A 177 -1.99 0.62 -6.44
N LEU A 178 -1.92 0.88 -5.12
CA LEU A 178 -3.10 0.93 -4.26
C LEU A 178 -3.88 2.26 -4.27
N GLY A 179 -3.26 3.33 -4.76
CA GLY A 179 -3.85 4.67 -4.75
C GLY A 179 -4.56 5.00 -6.06
N ASP A 180 -5.06 6.23 -6.16
CA ASP A 180 -5.49 6.79 -7.43
C ASP A 180 -4.31 6.80 -8.44
N PRO A 181 -4.55 6.50 -9.73
CA PRO A 181 -3.52 6.40 -10.78
C PRO A 181 -2.86 7.74 -11.13
#